data_AF-A0A523S909-F1
#
_entry.id   AF-A0A523S909-F1
#
_cell.length_a   1.000
_cell.length_b   1.000
_cell.length_c   1.000
_cell.angle_alpha   90.00
_cell.angle_beta   90.00
_cell.angle_gamma   90.00
#
_symmetry.space_group_name_H-M   'P 1'
#
loop_
_entity.id
_entity.type
_entity.pdbx_description
1 polymer ?
#
loop_
_entity_poly.entity_id
_entity_poly.type
_entity_poly.pdbx_seq_one_letter_code
_entity_poly.pdbx_strand_id
1 'polypeptide(L)'
;MKSLKLLARLHPVTIMSLRDRIPEQLNLRDEVVSIAMEEDVAVFPTSEYVLLEISPKVGKIDVRRIAATIQDLVRSDKRMVAIRGYGFKGIGLSVRVAHELKMRERRFLYEMTFDTFDASEPNDNRPLTSVQIIVMPPE
;
A
#
# COMPACT_ATOMS: atom_id res chain seq x y z
N MET A 1 -19.83 -37.24 43.85
CA MET A 1 -18.77 -36.47 43.16
C MET A 1 -19.41 -35.68 42.01
N LYS A 2 -19.57 -34.35 42.16
CA LYS A 2 -20.12 -33.48 41.10
C LYS A 2 -18.98 -33.07 40.17
N SER A 3 -19.05 -33.47 38.90
CA SER A 3 -18.11 -33.08 37.86
C SER A 3 -18.38 -31.62 37.48
N LEU A 4 -17.41 -30.74 37.75
CA LEU A 4 -17.38 -29.38 37.21
C LEU A 4 -17.04 -29.45 35.72
N LYS A 5 -18.04 -29.30 34.84
CA LYS A 5 -17.80 -28.88 33.46
C LYS A 5 -17.59 -27.37 33.46
N LEU A 6 -16.33 -26.95 33.60
CA LEU A 6 -15.92 -25.57 33.38
C LEU A 6 -16.00 -25.29 31.86
N LEU A 7 -17.11 -24.71 31.42
CA LEU A 7 -17.27 -24.19 30.07
C LEU A 7 -16.36 -22.97 29.91
N ALA A 8 -15.17 -23.19 29.34
CA ALA A 8 -14.37 -22.11 28.78
C ALA A 8 -15.12 -21.52 27.59
N ARG A 9 -15.93 -20.48 27.84
CA ARG A 9 -16.42 -19.58 26.78
C ARG A 9 -15.26 -18.70 26.32
N LEU A 10 -14.34 -19.28 25.55
CA LEU A 10 -13.42 -18.50 24.74
C LEU A 10 -14.27 -17.84 23.65
N HIS A 11 -14.53 -16.53 23.79
CA HIS A 11 -14.97 -15.74 22.65
C HIS A 11 -13.81 -15.76 21.65
N PRO A 12 -14.02 -16.13 20.38
CA PRO A 12 -13.00 -15.93 19.38
C PRO A 12 -12.78 -14.42 19.28
N VAL A 13 -11.64 -13.94 19.80
CA VAL A 13 -11.10 -12.65 19.38
C VAL A 13 -10.72 -12.88 17.93
N THR A 14 -11.55 -12.43 17.00
CA THR A 14 -11.19 -12.37 15.59
C THR A 14 -10.02 -11.39 15.50
N ILE A 15 -8.79 -11.91 15.46
CA ILE A 15 -7.61 -11.08 15.16
C ILE A 15 -7.84 -10.60 13.74
N MET A 16 -8.26 -9.34 13.57
CA MET A 16 -8.38 -8.73 12.25
C MET A 16 -6.99 -8.75 11.64
N SER A 17 -6.83 -9.46 10.54
CA SER A 17 -5.59 -9.42 9.80
C SER A 17 -5.45 -8.02 9.20
N LEU A 18 -4.22 -7.59 9.00
CA LEU A 18 -3.88 -6.33 8.34
C LEU A 18 -4.56 -6.22 6.96
N ARG A 19 -4.83 -7.36 6.32
CA ARG A 19 -5.55 -7.46 5.04
C ARG A 19 -7.04 -7.16 5.15
N ASP A 20 -7.69 -7.49 6.27
CA ASP A 20 -9.13 -7.24 6.47
C ASP A 20 -9.44 -5.75 6.64
N ARG A 21 -8.42 -4.93 6.88
CA ARG A 21 -8.50 -3.46 7.00
C ARG A 21 -8.31 -2.74 5.66
N ILE A 22 -7.97 -3.46 4.59
CA ILE A 22 -7.68 -2.90 3.27
C ILE A 22 -8.98 -2.79 2.48
N PRO A 23 -9.32 -1.61 1.94
CA PRO A 23 -10.46 -1.43 1.04
C PRO A 23 -10.44 -2.43 -0.12
N GLU A 24 -11.59 -2.96 -0.50
CA GLU A 24 -11.70 -3.99 -1.55
C GLU A 24 -11.10 -3.53 -2.89
N GLN A 25 -11.17 -2.24 -3.20
CA GLN A 25 -10.63 -1.63 -4.42
C GLN A 25 -9.08 -1.68 -4.50
N LEU A 26 -8.43 -1.95 -3.38
CA LEU A 26 -6.98 -2.16 -3.32
C LEU A 26 -6.60 -3.65 -3.42
N ASN A 27 -7.56 -4.58 -3.42
CA ASN A 27 -7.31 -6.00 -3.57
C ASN A 27 -7.31 -6.40 -5.05
N LEU A 28 -6.20 -6.15 -5.73
CA LEU A 28 -6.09 -6.27 -7.20
C LEU A 28 -6.07 -7.72 -7.72
N ARG A 29 -5.58 -8.68 -6.92
CA ARG A 29 -5.59 -10.13 -7.25
C ARG A 29 -5.14 -10.39 -8.71
N ASP A 30 -6.03 -10.97 -9.53
CA ASP A 30 -5.77 -11.37 -10.91
C ASP A 30 -6.21 -10.31 -11.94
N GLU A 31 -6.60 -9.11 -11.51
CA GLU A 31 -7.01 -8.04 -12.40
C GLU A 31 -5.81 -7.38 -13.09
N VAL A 32 -5.97 -7.07 -14.38
CA VAL A 32 -5.00 -6.26 -15.14
C VAL A 32 -5.39 -4.80 -15.03
N VAL A 33 -4.53 -4.00 -14.37
CA VAL A 33 -4.78 -2.58 -14.17
C VAL A 33 -4.29 -1.77 -15.37
N SER A 34 -5.14 -0.91 -15.92
CA SER A 34 -4.72 0.02 -16.98
C SER A 34 -3.93 1.20 -16.39
N ILE A 35 -2.75 1.47 -16.93
CA ILE A 35 -1.91 2.60 -16.53
C ILE A 35 -2.38 3.85 -17.27
N ALA A 36 -3.20 4.69 -16.62
CA ALA A 36 -3.75 5.92 -17.22
C ALA A 36 -2.89 7.17 -16.95
N MET A 37 -1.67 7.01 -16.47
CA MET A 37 -0.81 8.12 -16.06
C MET A 37 -0.05 8.73 -17.24
N GLU A 38 0.02 10.06 -17.28
CA GLU A 38 0.90 10.79 -18.22
C GLU A 38 2.21 11.24 -17.55
N GLU A 39 2.17 11.47 -16.23
CA GLU A 39 3.31 11.96 -15.45
C GLU A 39 4.14 10.83 -14.83
N ASP A 40 5.35 11.18 -14.41
CA ASP A 40 6.26 10.28 -13.69
C ASP A 40 5.65 9.76 -12.37
N VAL A 41 4.86 10.61 -11.71
CA VAL A 41 4.17 10.33 -10.44
C VAL A 41 2.81 11.02 -10.48
N ALA A 42 1.75 10.29 -10.12
CA ALA A 42 0.42 10.86 -9.99
C ALA A 42 -0.16 10.56 -8.61
N VAL A 43 -0.95 11.50 -8.08
CA VAL A 43 -1.58 11.37 -6.75
C VAL A 43 -3.09 11.50 -6.89
N PHE A 44 -3.81 10.48 -6.43
CA PHE A 44 -5.26 10.42 -6.48
C PHE A 44 -5.82 10.27 -5.06
N PRO A 45 -6.33 11.36 -4.46
CA PRO A 45 -7.01 11.26 -3.17
C PRO A 45 -8.38 10.59 -3.35
N THR A 46 -8.69 9.60 -2.52
CA THR A 46 -10.03 9.02 -2.40
C THR A 46 -10.66 9.41 -1.06
N SER A 47 -11.89 8.98 -0.78
CA SER A 47 -12.50 9.14 0.54
C SER A 47 -11.79 8.31 1.62
N GLU A 48 -11.20 7.17 1.25
CA GLU A 48 -10.69 6.16 2.19
C GLU A 48 -9.15 6.14 2.27
N TYR A 49 -8.46 6.45 1.16
CA TYR A 49 -7.00 6.39 1.05
C TYR A 49 -6.46 7.48 0.12
N VAL A 50 -5.15 7.58 0.02
CA VAL A 50 -4.47 8.35 -1.03
C VAL A 50 -3.70 7.37 -1.89
N LEU A 51 -3.97 7.37 -3.20
CA LEU A 51 -3.23 6.57 -4.16
C LEU A 51 -2.07 7.38 -4.71
N LEU A 52 -0.86 6.87 -4.58
CA LEU A 52 0.33 7.35 -5.25
C LEU A 52 0.68 6.35 -6.34
N GLU A 53 0.66 6.77 -7.59
CA GLU A 53 1.10 5.94 -8.71
C GLU A 53 2.45 6.41 -9.24
N ILE A 54 3.29 5.46 -9.66
CA ILE A 54 4.64 5.70 -10.15
C ILE A 54 4.80 5.00 -11.50
N SER A 55 5.05 5.80 -12.52
CA SER A 55 5.17 5.39 -13.93
C SER A 55 6.29 4.38 -14.16
N PRO A 56 6.15 3.46 -15.13
CA PRO A 56 7.25 2.59 -15.54
C PRO A 56 8.40 3.34 -16.22
N LYS A 57 8.13 4.56 -16.70
CA LYS A 57 9.08 5.42 -17.41
C LYS A 57 9.79 6.41 -16.49
N VAL A 58 9.47 6.37 -15.19
CA VAL A 58 9.88 7.36 -14.21
C VAL A 58 11.37 7.71 -14.23
N GLY A 59 11.63 9.01 -14.15
CA GLY A 59 12.97 9.59 -14.07
C GLY A 59 13.53 9.65 -12.65
N LYS A 60 14.38 10.65 -12.41
CA LYS A 60 14.92 10.91 -11.08
C LYS A 60 13.90 11.71 -10.27
N ILE A 61 13.56 11.20 -9.09
CA ILE A 61 12.66 11.89 -8.15
C ILE A 61 13.26 11.96 -6.76
N ASP A 62 12.85 12.96 -6.01
CA ASP A 62 13.22 13.13 -4.61
C ASP A 62 12.39 12.19 -3.72
N VAL A 63 12.95 11.00 -3.48
CA VAL A 63 12.39 9.98 -2.58
C VAL A 63 12.15 10.54 -1.17
N ARG A 64 13.04 11.40 -0.69
CA ARG A 64 12.98 11.94 0.67
C ARG A 64 11.78 12.85 0.84
N ARG A 65 11.50 13.67 -0.17
CA ARG A 65 10.33 14.53 -0.18
C ARG A 65 9.03 13.73 -0.24
N ILE A 66 8.95 12.74 -1.13
CA ILE A 66 7.77 11.86 -1.25
C ILE A 66 7.52 11.14 0.09
N ALA A 67 8.55 10.55 0.68
CA ALA A 67 8.43 9.87 1.97
C ALA A 67 8.00 10.83 3.10
N ALA A 68 8.51 12.06 3.14
CA ALA A 68 8.05 13.04 4.12
C ALA A 68 6.55 13.35 3.97
N THR A 69 6.09 13.58 2.74
CA THR A 69 4.67 13.84 2.48
C THR A 69 3.77 12.67 2.86
N ILE A 70 4.17 11.43 2.52
CA ILE A 70 3.41 10.24 2.92
C ILE A 70 3.40 10.09 4.44
N GLN A 71 4.52 10.35 5.11
CA GLN A 71 4.60 10.31 6.56
C GLN A 71 3.60 11.28 7.21
N ASP A 72 3.50 12.51 6.69
CA ASP A 72 2.55 13.50 7.21
C ASP A 72 1.09 13.06 7.01
N LEU A 73 0.73 12.55 5.82
CA LEU A 73 -0.60 11.99 5.55
C LEU A 73 -0.97 10.85 6.50
N VAL A 74 -0.05 9.91 6.70
CA VAL A 74 -0.30 8.72 7.52
C VAL A 74 -0.33 9.07 9.01
N ARG A 75 0.57 9.93 9.47
CA ARG A 75 0.74 10.23 10.90
C ARG A 75 -0.22 11.30 11.39
N SER A 76 -0.28 12.43 10.68
CA SER A 76 -1.01 13.63 11.09
C SER A 76 -2.47 13.51 10.67
N ASP A 77 -2.70 13.14 9.41
CA ASP A 77 -4.05 13.11 8.85
C ASP A 77 -4.73 11.74 9.02
N LYS A 78 -4.00 10.76 9.57
CA LYS A 78 -4.47 9.38 9.79
C LYS A 78 -5.03 8.75 8.51
N ARG A 79 -4.41 9.07 7.37
CA ARG A 79 -4.81 8.57 6.05
C ARG A 79 -4.02 7.31 5.67
N MET A 80 -4.71 6.32 5.13
CA MET A 80 -4.06 5.21 4.44
C MET A 80 -3.46 5.70 3.12
N VAL A 81 -2.27 5.19 2.77
CA VAL A 81 -1.61 5.51 1.50
C VAL A 81 -1.28 4.23 0.75
N ALA A 82 -1.75 4.11 -0.49
CA ALA A 82 -1.40 3.02 -1.40
C ALA A 82 -0.38 3.54 -2.43
N ILE A 83 0.79 2.91 -2.50
CA ILE A 83 1.86 3.24 -3.44
C ILE A 83 1.89 2.17 -4.53
N ARG A 84 1.49 2.51 -5.75
CA ARG A 84 1.55 1.63 -6.93
C ARG A 84 2.76 1.98 -7.78
N GLY A 85 3.61 0.98 -8.01
CA GLY A 85 4.77 1.09 -8.88
C GLY A 85 4.63 0.17 -10.08
N TYR A 86 4.70 0.74 -11.27
CA TYR A 86 4.59 0.01 -12.53
C TYR A 86 5.96 -0.31 -13.10
N GLY A 87 6.17 -1.55 -13.56
CA GLY A 87 7.43 -1.99 -14.19
C GLY A 87 8.67 -1.85 -13.30
N PHE A 88 9.84 -2.17 -13.86
CA PHE A 88 11.08 -2.25 -13.07
C PHE A 88 11.42 -0.95 -12.32
N LYS A 89 11.32 0.21 -13.00
CA LYS A 89 11.66 1.51 -12.40
C LYS A 89 10.65 1.94 -11.34
N GLY A 90 9.35 1.84 -11.64
CA GLY A 90 8.29 2.23 -10.72
C GLY A 90 8.25 1.36 -9.47
N ILE A 91 8.44 0.03 -9.63
CA ILE A 91 8.61 -0.90 -8.50
C ILE A 91 9.80 -0.49 -7.64
N GLY A 92 10.98 -0.32 -8.26
CA GLY A 92 12.21 0.01 -7.55
C GLY A 92 12.08 1.31 -6.75
N LEU A 93 11.39 2.31 -7.30
CA LEU A 93 11.14 3.56 -6.58
C LEU A 93 10.12 3.40 -5.45
N SER A 94 9.03 2.64 -5.67
CA SER A 94 8.02 2.36 -4.64
C SER A 94 8.65 1.73 -3.40
N VAL A 95 9.50 0.73 -3.60
CA VAL A 95 10.24 0.06 -2.52
C VAL A 95 11.18 1.03 -1.81
N ARG A 96 11.88 1.91 -2.53
CA ARG A 96 12.75 2.93 -1.94
C ARG A 96 11.98 3.93 -1.09
N VAL A 97 10.80 4.36 -1.53
CA VAL A 97 9.91 5.23 -0.75
C VAL A 97 9.48 4.53 0.53
N ALA A 98 9.03 3.27 0.44
CA ALA A 98 8.65 2.47 1.61
C ALA A 98 9.82 2.28 2.59
N HIS A 99 11.03 2.02 2.08
CA HIS A 99 12.24 1.93 2.89
C HIS A 99 12.58 3.26 3.57
N GLU A 100 12.51 4.38 2.85
CA GLU A 100 12.76 5.71 3.42
C GLU A 100 11.74 6.06 4.51
N LEU A 101 10.46 5.73 4.31
CA LEU A 101 9.42 5.84 5.34
C LEU A 101 9.78 5.02 6.58
N LYS A 102 10.24 3.78 6.39
CA LYS A 102 10.65 2.90 7.48
C LYS A 102 11.85 3.46 8.26
N MET A 103 12.84 4.02 7.55
CA MET A 103 14.03 4.62 8.15
C MET A 103 13.73 5.91 8.93
N ARG A 104 12.72 6.67 8.50
CA ARG A 104 12.28 7.89 9.20
C ARG A 104 11.49 7.59 10.46
N GLU A 105 10.87 6.42 10.54
CA GLU A 105 10.00 6.07 11.65
C GLU A 105 10.77 5.45 12.82
N ARG A 106 10.87 6.19 13.93
CA ARG A 106 11.65 5.76 15.11
C ARG A 106 10.97 4.70 15.96
N ARG A 107 9.64 4.55 15.85
CA ARG A 107 8.84 3.65 16.71
C ARG A 107 8.15 2.52 15.94
N PHE A 108 8.49 2.32 14.67
CA PHE A 108 7.97 1.24 13.81
C PHE A 108 6.43 1.15 13.74
N LEU A 109 5.71 2.25 14.00
CA LEU A 109 4.25 2.24 14.15
C LEU A 109 3.48 2.07 12.83
N TYR A 110 4.11 2.24 11.67
CA TYR A 110 3.43 2.02 10.40
C TYR A 110 3.35 0.53 10.06
N GLU A 111 2.13 0.11 9.83
CA GLU A 111 1.78 -1.19 9.29
C GLU A 111 1.85 -1.13 7.76
N MET A 112 2.59 -2.06 7.17
CA MET A 112 2.75 -2.14 5.71
C MET A 112 2.38 -3.52 5.20
N THR A 113 1.69 -3.57 4.07
CA THR A 113 1.55 -4.80 3.28
C THR A 113 1.90 -4.51 1.82
N PHE A 114 2.10 -5.58 1.06
CA PHE A 114 2.34 -5.49 -0.37
C PHE A 114 1.55 -6.54 -1.15
N ASP A 115 1.24 -6.19 -2.39
CA ASP A 115 0.66 -7.08 -3.38
C ASP A 115 1.35 -6.86 -4.73
N THR A 116 1.30 -7.88 -5.59
CA THR A 116 1.83 -7.80 -6.96
C THR A 116 0.72 -8.10 -7.95
N PHE A 117 0.70 -7.37 -9.06
CA PHE A 117 -0.34 -7.49 -10.06
C PHE A 117 0.22 -7.14 -11.44
N ASP A 118 -0.52 -7.46 -12.49
CA ASP A 118 -0.18 -7.09 -13.86
C ASP A 118 -0.85 -5.77 -14.23
N ALA A 119 -0.13 -4.93 -14.96
CA ALA A 119 -0.65 -3.67 -15.47
C ALA A 119 -0.30 -3.50 -16.95
N SER A 120 -1.10 -2.77 -17.71
CA SER A 120 -0.84 -2.53 -19.13
C SER A 120 -0.88 -1.05 -19.48
N GLU A 121 0.03 -0.62 -20.35
CA GLU A 121 -0.08 0.69 -20.98
C GLU A 121 -1.18 0.65 -22.06
N PRO A 122 -2.07 1.66 -22.14
CA PRO A 122 -3.20 1.69 -23.08
C PRO A 122 -2.81 1.49 -24.55
N ASN A 123 -1.59 1.87 -24.91
CA ASN A 123 -1.12 1.92 -26.29
C ASN A 123 -0.32 0.68 -26.73
N ASP A 124 0.23 -0.10 -25.79
CA ASP A 124 1.16 -1.21 -26.10
C ASP A 124 0.59 -2.58 -25.72
N ASN A 125 -0.48 -2.64 -24.89
CA ASN A 125 -1.11 -3.87 -24.37
C ASN A 125 -0.15 -4.90 -23.75
N ARG A 126 1.14 -4.57 -23.63
CA ARG A 126 2.16 -5.41 -23.04
C ARG A 126 2.01 -5.37 -21.53
N PRO A 127 1.81 -6.52 -20.86
CA PRO A 127 1.70 -6.55 -19.42
C PRO A 127 3.06 -6.24 -18.78
N LEU A 128 3.00 -5.44 -17.72
CA LEU A 128 4.08 -5.05 -16.86
C LEU A 128 3.78 -5.57 -15.46
N THR A 129 4.72 -6.29 -14.87
CA THR A 129 4.66 -6.61 -13.45
C THR A 129 4.70 -5.33 -12.63
N SER A 130 3.85 -5.27 -11.62
CA SER A 130 3.63 -4.09 -10.80
C SER A 130 3.55 -4.47 -9.32
N VAL A 131 3.79 -3.49 -8.45
CA VAL A 131 3.67 -3.66 -7.00
C VAL A 131 2.73 -2.61 -6.44
N GLN A 132 1.95 -3.00 -5.43
CA GLN A 132 1.24 -2.08 -4.57
C GLN A 132 1.77 -2.25 -3.15
N ILE A 133 2.17 -1.16 -2.51
CA ILE A 133 2.56 -1.12 -1.10
C ILE A 133 1.55 -0.27 -0.36
N ILE A 134 0.87 -0.84 0.62
CA ILE A 134 -0.12 -0.11 1.42
C ILE A 134 0.53 0.25 2.74
N VAL A 135 0.49 1.52 3.10
CA VAL A 135 0.96 2.08 4.36
C VAL A 135 -0.26 2.52 5.15
N MET A 136 -0.43 1.93 6.33
CA MET A 136 -1.56 2.23 7.20
C MET A 136 -1.16 3.11 8.38
N PRO A 137 -2.07 4.01 8.83
CA PRO A 137 -1.88 4.72 10.07
C PRO A 137 -1.89 3.74 11.25
N PRO A 138 -1.11 4.02 12.32
CA PRO A 138 -1.21 3.26 13.55
C PRO A 138 -2.56 3.46 14.22
N GLU A 139 -3.04 2.40 14.88
CA GLU A 139 -4.19 2.42 15.81
C GLU A 139 -3.99 3.44 16.94
#